data_AF-A0A528TQ67-F1
#
_entry.id   AF-A0A528TQ67-F1
#
_cell.length_a   1.000
_cell.length_b   1.000
_cell.length_c   1.000
_cell.angle_alpha   90.00
_cell.angle_beta   90.00
_cell.angle_gamma   90.00
#
_symmetry.space_group_name_H-M   'P 1'
#
loop_
_entity.id
_entity.type
_entity.pdbx_description
1 polymer ?
#
loop_
_entity_poly.entity_id
_entity_poly.type
_entity_poly.pdbx_seq_one_letter_code
_entity_poly.pdbx_strand_id
1 'polypeptide(L)'
;MAVTVSPERDVVATPIQRAFREALYAGAIALGLFVLFIGLRTDQNINNELILVQRWGLLALVVLAVVVGRFLYVAYAVPALERSRAERAKAPAVAVEPGFVRRNFNKIGATVLILYPVAMVLLFGFQG
;
A
#
# COMPACT_ATOMS: atom_id res chain seq x y z
N MET A 1 -15.17 -35.37 -12.86
CA MET A 1 -14.27 -35.00 -11.73
C MET A 1 -15.05 -34.11 -10.78
N ALA A 2 -15.53 -34.67 -9.67
CA ALA A 2 -16.20 -33.90 -8.63
C ALA A 2 -15.14 -33.10 -7.86
N VAL A 3 -15.19 -31.77 -7.97
CA VAL A 3 -14.38 -30.88 -7.13
C VAL A 3 -15.08 -30.80 -5.78
N THR A 4 -14.59 -31.58 -4.82
CA THR A 4 -14.99 -31.45 -3.41
C THR A 4 -14.30 -30.21 -2.85
N VAL A 5 -15.00 -29.08 -2.86
CA VAL A 5 -14.59 -27.92 -2.05
C VAL A 5 -14.88 -28.31 -0.60
N SER A 6 -13.86 -28.72 0.14
CA SER A 6 -13.95 -28.84 1.59
C SER A 6 -14.40 -27.49 2.14
N PRO A 7 -15.52 -27.41 2.87
CA PRO A 7 -15.83 -26.21 3.63
C PRO A 7 -14.86 -26.23 4.81
N GLU A 8 -13.69 -25.61 4.62
CA GLU A 8 -12.89 -25.20 5.76
C GLU A 8 -13.82 -24.41 6.65
N ARG A 9 -13.99 -24.88 7.89
CA ARG A 9 -14.86 -24.22 8.88
C ARG A 9 -14.24 -22.86 9.17
N ASP A 10 -14.60 -21.88 8.36
CA ASP A 10 -14.58 -20.48 8.73
C ASP A 10 -15.47 -20.38 9.96
N VAL A 11 -14.87 -20.47 11.14
CA VAL A 11 -15.42 -19.86 12.35
C VAL A 11 -15.84 -18.48 11.87
N VAL A 12 -17.15 -18.22 11.80
CA VAL A 12 -17.75 -17.04 11.18
C VAL A 12 -17.30 -15.80 11.94
N ALA A 13 -16.05 -15.41 11.70
CA ALA A 13 -15.47 -14.22 12.25
C ALA A 13 -16.20 -13.09 11.55
N THR A 14 -16.76 -12.18 12.35
CA THR A 14 -17.35 -10.97 11.80
C THR A 14 -16.29 -10.28 10.91
N PRO A 15 -16.67 -9.66 9.78
CA PRO A 15 -15.72 -9.04 8.84
C PRO A 15 -14.70 -8.12 9.53
N ILE A 16 -15.11 -7.47 10.63
CA ILE A 16 -14.28 -6.63 11.48
C ILE A 16 -13.24 -7.44 12.27
N GLN A 17 -13.62 -8.56 12.87
CA GLN A 17 -12.69 -9.45 13.58
C GLN A 17 -11.63 -10.02 12.64
N ARG A 18 -12.03 -10.40 11.42
CA ARG A 18 -11.09 -10.82 10.37
C ARG A 18 -10.14 -9.69 10.01
N ALA A 19 -10.65 -8.50 9.74
CA ALA A 19 -9.84 -7.33 9.40
C ALA A 19 -8.83 -6.99 10.50
N PHE A 20 -9.23 -7.08 11.77
CA PHE A 20 -8.34 -6.84 12.91
C PHE A 20 -7.20 -7.87 12.97
N ARG A 21 -7.52 -9.16 12.83
CA ARG A 21 -6.52 -10.24 12.83
C ARG A 21 -5.53 -10.09 11.67
N GLU A 22 -6.03 -9.80 10.47
CA GLU A 22 -5.16 -9.57 9.30
C GLU A 22 -4.28 -8.32 9.46
N ALA A 23 -4.81 -7.24 10.03
CA ALA A 23 -4.06 -6.02 10.29
C ALA A 23 -2.92 -6.24 11.30
N LEU A 24 -3.18 -7.01 12.37
CA LEU A 24 -2.13 -7.36 13.34
C LEU A 24 -1.03 -8.23 12.74
N TYR A 25 -1.38 -9.23 11.94
CA TYR A 25 -0.36 -10.04 11.25
C TYR A 25 0.46 -9.20 10.28
N ALA A 26 -0.18 -8.32 9.50
CA ALA A 26 0.53 -7.40 8.62
C ALA A 26 1.47 -6.46 9.42
N GLY A 27 1.03 -5.96 10.57
CA GLY A 27 1.86 -5.16 11.47
C GLY A 27 3.06 -5.93 12.03
N ALA A 28 2.86 -7.17 12.48
CA ALA A 28 3.94 -8.02 12.97
C ALA A 28 4.97 -8.32 11.87
N ILE A 29 4.51 -8.63 10.66
CA ILE A 29 5.38 -8.83 9.49
C ILE A 29 6.14 -7.53 9.17
N ALA A 30 5.45 -6.39 9.12
CA ALA A 30 6.07 -5.09 8.84
C ALA A 30 7.12 -4.72 9.89
N LEU A 31 6.86 -4.98 11.17
CA LEU A 31 7.82 -4.78 12.24
C LEU A 31 9.06 -5.65 12.04
N GLY A 32 8.87 -6.95 11.75
CA GLY A 32 9.98 -7.87 11.50
C GLY A 32 10.83 -7.47 10.28
N LEU A 33 10.19 -7.01 9.20
CA LEU A 33 10.89 -6.57 8.00
C LEU A 33 11.60 -5.23 8.20
N PHE A 34 10.96 -4.25 8.85
CA PHE A 34 11.45 -2.88 8.90
C PHE A 34 12.30 -2.53 10.12
N VAL A 35 12.38 -3.41 11.14
CA VAL A 35 13.18 -3.11 12.34
C VAL A 35 14.64 -2.81 12.00
N LEU A 36 15.24 -3.57 11.07
CA LEU A 36 16.63 -3.36 10.64
C LEU A 36 16.77 -2.23 9.61
N PHE A 37 15.79 -2.06 8.72
CA PHE A 37 15.86 -1.05 7.65
C PHE A 37 15.51 0.38 8.11
N ILE A 38 14.64 0.51 9.11
CA ILE A 38 14.08 1.79 9.54
C ILE A 38 14.42 2.08 11.00
N GLY A 39 14.33 1.06 11.86
CA GLY A 39 14.51 1.20 13.31
C GLY A 39 15.95 1.50 13.71
N LEU A 40 16.92 1.08 12.89
CA LEU A 40 18.34 1.32 13.12
C LEU A 40 18.92 2.12 11.95
N ARG A 41 19.68 3.16 12.28
CA ARG A 41 20.45 3.94 11.32
C ARG A 41 21.91 3.90 11.73
N THR A 42 22.77 3.74 10.74
CA THR A 42 24.21 3.83 10.93
C THR A 42 24.68 5.17 10.38
N ASP A 43 25.26 5.99 11.25
CA ASP A 43 25.81 7.31 10.91
C ASP A 43 27.30 7.36 11.28
N GLN A 44 28.06 8.25 10.66
CA GLN A 44 29.43 8.56 11.07
C GLN A 44 29.43 9.81 11.96
N ASN A 45 30.12 9.73 13.10
CA ASN A 45 30.34 10.89 13.97
C ASN A 45 31.43 11.81 13.38
N ILE A 46 31.60 13.01 13.95
CA ILE A 46 32.64 13.98 13.56
C ILE A 46 34.06 13.42 13.62
N ASN A 47 34.26 12.35 14.40
CA ASN A 47 35.52 11.63 14.55
C ASN A 47 35.66 10.44 13.57
N ASN A 48 34.80 10.32 12.56
CA ASN A 48 34.74 9.20 11.61
C ASN A 48 34.48 7.83 12.26
N GLU A 49 33.82 7.81 13.41
CA GLU A 49 33.40 6.59 14.09
C GLU A 49 31.99 6.19 13.66
N LEU A 50 31.77 4.88 13.51
CA LEU A 50 30.46 4.32 13.16
C LEU A 50 29.58 4.26 14.40
N ILE A 51 28.51 5.06 14.43
CA ILE A 51 27.53 5.06 15.51
C ILE A 51 26.18 4.49 15.04
N LEU A 52 25.50 3.79 15.95
CA LEU A 52 24.17 3.24 15.70
C LEU A 52 23.11 4.13 16.36
N VAL A 53 22.33 4.82 15.55
CA VAL A 53 21.24 5.69 15.98
C VAL A 53 19.92 4.96 15.84
N GLN A 54 19.19 4.87 16.96
CA GLN A 54 17.90 4.22 17.00
C GLN A 54 16.76 5.18 16.61
N ARG A 55 15.87 4.72 15.73
CA ARG A 55 14.76 5.51 15.16
C ARG A 55 13.42 4.83 15.39
N TRP A 56 13.20 4.37 16.62
CA TRP A 56 11.98 3.67 17.04
C TRP A 56 10.70 4.44 16.73
N GLY A 57 10.71 5.78 16.84
CA GLY A 57 9.57 6.62 16.49
C GLY A 57 9.16 6.51 15.03
N LEU A 58 10.11 6.53 14.10
CA LEU A 58 9.79 6.36 12.68
C LEU A 58 9.30 4.94 12.40
N LEU A 59 9.96 3.92 12.97
CA LEU A 59 9.54 2.53 12.82
C LEU A 59 8.08 2.35 13.28
N ALA A 60 7.73 2.89 14.45
CA ALA A 60 6.37 2.81 14.99
C ALA A 60 5.35 3.46 14.05
N LEU A 61 5.65 4.64 13.50
CA LEU A 61 4.75 5.31 12.54
C LEU A 61 4.55 4.50 11.26
N VAL A 62 5.63 3.91 10.72
CA VAL A 62 5.54 3.07 9.51
C VAL A 62 4.72 1.81 9.77
N VAL A 63 4.97 1.12 10.88
CA VAL A 63 4.20 -0.08 11.26
C VAL A 63 2.73 0.27 11.49
N LEU A 64 2.44 1.38 12.17
CA LEU A 64 1.08 1.88 12.38
C LEU A 64 0.37 2.15 11.06
N ALA A 65 1.06 2.79 10.09
CA ALA A 65 0.51 3.04 8.77
C ALA A 65 0.16 1.73 8.04
N VAL A 66 0.97 0.69 8.15
CA VAL A 66 0.67 -0.63 7.59
C VAL A 66 -0.54 -1.27 8.26
N VAL A 67 -0.61 -1.25 9.61
CA VAL A 67 -1.74 -1.82 10.37
C VAL A 67 -3.04 -1.13 10.00
N VAL A 68 -3.07 0.21 10.03
CA VAL A 68 -4.25 1.01 9.69
C VAL A 68 -4.63 0.80 8.22
N GLY A 69 -3.65 0.84 7.31
CA GLY A 69 -3.87 0.61 5.89
C GLY A 69 -4.46 -0.76 5.61
N ARG A 70 -3.90 -1.83 6.22
CA ARG A 70 -4.41 -3.20 6.05
C ARG A 70 -5.81 -3.33 6.64
N PHE A 71 -6.07 -2.77 7.81
CA PHE A 71 -7.38 -2.80 8.43
C PHE A 71 -8.42 -2.13 7.53
N LEU A 72 -8.16 -0.90 7.07
CA LEU A 72 -9.09 -0.16 6.21
C LEU A 72 -9.34 -0.89 4.88
N TYR A 73 -8.28 -1.48 4.30
CA TYR A 73 -8.39 -2.24 3.07
C TYR A 73 -9.30 -3.46 3.23
N VAL A 74 -9.10 -4.27 4.27
CA VAL A 74 -9.88 -5.51 4.48
C VAL A 74 -11.29 -5.20 4.98
N ALA A 75 -11.46 -4.24 5.89
CA ALA A 75 -12.75 -3.92 6.48
C ALA A 75 -13.69 -3.18 5.51
N TYR A 76 -13.15 -2.31 4.64
CA TYR A 76 -13.98 -1.41 3.82
C TYR A 76 -13.71 -1.52 2.32
N ALA A 77 -12.44 -1.55 1.89
CA ALA A 77 -12.13 -1.54 0.46
C ALA A 77 -12.50 -2.86 -0.23
N VAL A 78 -12.12 -4.01 0.35
CA VAL A 78 -12.42 -5.34 -0.21
C VAL A 78 -13.93 -5.55 -0.37
N PRO A 79 -14.78 -5.34 0.65
CA PRO A 79 -16.23 -5.49 0.49
C PRO A 79 -16.83 -4.53 -0.54
N ALA A 80 -16.36 -3.29 -0.60
CA ALA A 80 -16.83 -2.32 -1.59
C ALA A 80 -16.46 -2.75 -3.02
N LEU A 81 -15.23 -3.26 -3.22
CA LEU A 81 -14.77 -3.79 -4.49
C LEU A 81 -15.56 -5.02 -4.89
N GLU A 82 -15.83 -5.95 -3.98
CA GLU A 82 -16.64 -7.15 -4.24
C GLU A 82 -18.07 -6.80 -4.66
N ARG A 83 -18.73 -5.86 -3.95
CA ARG A 83 -20.06 -5.36 -4.35
C ARG A 83 -20.01 -4.75 -5.76
N SER A 84 -19.04 -3.89 -6.05
CA SER A 84 -18.92 -3.27 -7.36
C SER A 84 -18.64 -4.28 -8.48
N ARG A 85 -17.86 -5.33 -8.20
CA ARG A 85 -17.58 -6.43 -9.14
C ARG A 85 -18.84 -7.27 -9.39
N ALA A 86 -19.62 -7.55 -8.36
CA ALA A 86 -20.87 -8.29 -8.49
C ALA A 86 -21.90 -7.53 -9.32
N GLU A 87 -22.03 -6.21 -9.14
CA GLU A 87 -22.89 -5.36 -9.98
C GLU A 87 -22.40 -5.31 -11.43
N ARG A 88 -21.09 -5.16 -11.64
CA ARG A 88 -20.50 -5.18 -13.00
C ARG A 88 -20.64 -6.52 -13.70
N ALA A 89 -20.62 -7.63 -12.97
CA ALA A 89 -20.80 -8.96 -13.54
C ALA A 89 -22.26 -9.21 -13.99
N LYS A 90 -23.23 -8.53 -13.36
CA LYS A 90 -24.65 -8.58 -13.75
C LYS A 90 -25.00 -7.60 -14.87
N ALA A 91 -24.19 -6.54 -15.04
CA ALA A 91 -24.40 -5.57 -16.10
C ALA A 91 -24.15 -6.21 -17.48
N PRO A 92 -24.94 -5.87 -18.51
CA PRO A 92 -24.69 -6.33 -19.88
C PRO A 92 -23.30 -5.88 -20.33
N ALA A 93 -22.62 -6.72 -21.11
CA ALA A 93 -21.31 -6.44 -21.69
C ALA A 93 -21.42 -5.35 -22.77
N VAL A 94 -21.70 -4.13 -22.34
CA VAL A 94 -21.60 -2.94 -23.18
C VAL A 94 -20.12 -2.60 -23.26
N ALA A 95 -19.60 -2.48 -24.47
CA ALA A 95 -18.26 -1.98 -24.71
C ALA A 95 -18.18 -0.53 -24.21
N VAL A 96 -17.84 -0.36 -22.94
CA VAL A 96 -17.58 0.96 -22.36
C VAL A 96 -16.29 1.45 -23.00
N GLU A 97 -16.39 2.43 -23.90
CA GLU A 97 -15.21 3.07 -24.48
C GLU A 97 -14.29 3.58 -23.35
N PRO A 98 -12.96 3.36 -23.46
CA PRO A 98 -12.05 3.82 -22.44
C PRO A 98 -12.14 5.36 -22.33
N GLY A 99 -12.53 5.85 -21.16
CA GLY A 99 -12.62 7.28 -20.88
C GLY A 99 -11.30 8.02 -21.16
N PHE A 100 -11.38 9.33 -21.35
CA PHE A 100 -10.28 10.20 -21.79
C PHE A 100 -8.95 9.94 -21.04
N VAL A 101 -9.00 9.82 -19.71
CA VAL A 101 -7.80 9.58 -18.88
C VAL A 101 -7.15 8.24 -19.21
N ARG A 102 -7.94 7.17 -19.33
CA ARG A 102 -7.43 5.82 -19.62
C ARG A 102 -6.87 5.71 -21.04
N ARG A 103 -7.49 6.42 -21.99
CA ARG A 103 -7.00 6.51 -23.38
C ARG A 103 -5.69 7.29 -23.49
N ASN A 104 -5.53 8.34 -22.68
CA ASN A 104 -4.41 9.28 -22.78
C ASN A 104 -3.34 9.08 -21.69
N PHE A 105 -3.47 8.08 -20.82
CA PHE A 105 -2.60 7.87 -19.64
C PHE A 105 -1.12 7.85 -20.00
N ASN A 106 -0.71 7.11 -21.04
CA ASN A 106 0.68 7.04 -21.46
C ASN A 106 1.22 8.39 -21.93
N LYS A 107 0.41 9.17 -22.66
CA LYS A 107 0.81 10.51 -23.13
C LYS A 107 0.93 11.49 -21.98
N ILE A 108 -0.04 11.49 -21.06
CA ILE A 108 -0.02 12.34 -19.86
C ILE A 108 1.19 11.98 -19.01
N GLY A 109 1.42 10.68 -18.74
CA GLY A 109 2.55 10.19 -17.97
C GLY A 109 3.89 10.57 -18.57
N ALA A 110 4.09 10.37 -19.88
CA ALA A 110 5.31 10.77 -20.57
C ALA A 110 5.54 12.29 -20.52
N THR A 111 4.48 13.08 -20.71
CA THR A 111 4.56 14.56 -20.64
C THR A 111 4.95 15.02 -19.25
N VAL A 112 4.32 14.47 -18.21
CA VAL A 112 4.65 14.79 -16.82
C VAL A 112 6.08 14.37 -16.51
N LEU A 113 6.53 13.18 -16.92
CA LEU A 113 7.88 12.69 -16.64
C LEU A 113 8.96 13.63 -17.19
N ILE A 114 8.75 14.14 -18.41
CA ILE A 114 9.68 15.06 -19.06
C ILE A 114 9.64 16.45 -18.42
N LEU A 115 8.44 16.97 -18.11
CA LEU A 115 8.28 18.31 -17.57
C LEU A 115 8.60 18.40 -16.07
N TYR A 116 8.45 17.30 -15.34
CA TYR A 116 8.65 17.24 -13.90
C TYR A 116 10.01 17.78 -13.43
N PRO A 117 11.18 17.35 -13.97
CA PRO A 117 12.47 17.87 -13.51
C PRO A 117 12.60 19.38 -13.74
N VAL A 118 12.14 19.89 -14.88
CA VAL A 118 12.16 21.34 -15.16
C VAL A 118 11.27 22.10 -14.18
N ALA A 119 10.06 21.62 -13.94
CA ALA A 119 9.14 22.22 -12.98
C ALA A 119 9.70 22.22 -11.56
N MET A 120 10.34 21.14 -11.12
CA MET A 120 10.95 21.05 -9.79
C MET A 120 12.12 22.02 -9.64
N VAL A 121 12.99 22.15 -10.64
CA VAL A 121 14.08 23.13 -10.60
C VAL A 121 13.55 24.56 -10.57
N LEU A 122 12.50 24.87 -11.34
CA LEU A 122 11.90 26.20 -11.34
C LEU A 122 11.24 26.57 -10.01
N LEU A 123 10.66 25.59 -9.30
CA LEU A 123 9.96 25.81 -8.04
C LEU A 123 10.88 25.80 -6.82
N PHE A 124 11.89 24.93 -6.79
CA PHE A 124 12.71 24.65 -5.61
C PHE A 124 14.20 24.97 -5.80
N GLY A 125 14.61 25.39 -6.99
CA GLY A 125 15.99 25.66 -7.35
C GLY A 125 16.81 24.39 -7.59
N PHE A 126 18.09 24.58 -7.90
CA PHE A 126 19.05 23.48 -7.95
C PHE A 126 19.43 23.07 -6.52
N GLN A 127 19.02 21.87 -6.12
CA GLN A 127 19.40 21.27 -4.84
C GLN A 127 20.60 20.34 -5.11
N GLY A 128 21.78 20.74 -4.64
CA GLY A 128 23.04 19.99 -4.71
C GLY A 128 23.65 19.81 -3.34
#